data_AF-A0A6A6T569-F1
#
_entry.id   AF-A0A6A6T569-F1
#
_cell.length_a   1.000
_cell.length_b   1.000
_cell.length_c   1.000
_cell.angle_alpha   90.00
_cell.angle_beta   90.00
_cell.angle_gamma   90.00
#
_symmetry.space_group_name_H-M   'P 1'
#
loop_
_entity.id
_entity.type
_entity.pdbx_description
1 polymer ?
#
loop_
_entity_poly.entity_id
_entity_poly.type
_entity_poly.pdbx_seq_one_letter_code
_entity_poly.pdbx_strand_id
1 'polypeptide(L)'
;MPSFADTIIKIEDSPEPTLPPASPDATIVADNSPNDTSSTQSPTTVIIDPKDPEGFLRRCSGYNKKTRVRCGQPIGKNSAAKNQHPTFLPTCTNHRDQQSFAGWCQLVENGERCGRLFRWTPPYLELCDQHQGHPDTPCYFLKLPLELRREIFSYLLPTEPVGSSSASVHKTPLPTLPSRFINPPRAINQQGHMQASEPPRLFPVPLVDLLLVSHQVHAEIKDLLFSTAHFVIDIRKDGTFMCGRRLLEPRRADGSSHFSTDNAGVAAQRFISNFDFRLVKNYVVDISVENGEMGRAGHRFPTADDGWDEEVEIYDIRDYVSVAVTGILGQSQNLCKLNVRLGLSNFRWSEPELLENTKCLVGPFERLRNVRQPRFSGVYEAAQNAMNYMVPTYPFGSAPPPHGSPDTIPHCSVPQLSTRKILLGHGDAGFDSYKEQWERWLSQKSAVSLSSKPPIRAMFTEFKQFYTSLSAVVPDVTARVGKHAFLHRARVAREKEDVEGFRHLRNELIEYWYAYLDREEEKKNALNSKLSRMLDTDIYPSHESENTSRRNSSGPHPESPMLDVDKMVAEGIPVRIPHYKVSKVYLLEMLPR
;
A
#
# COMPACT_ATOMS: atom_id res chain seq x y z
N MET A 1 13.14 -34.72 -2.25
CA MET A 1 11.84 -35.33 -1.90
C MET A 1 11.71 -35.28 -0.39
N PRO A 2 10.59 -34.83 0.22
CA PRO A 2 9.33 -34.23 -0.30
C PRO A 2 9.32 -32.69 -0.07
N SER A 3 8.39 -31.82 -0.47
CA SER A 3 7.18 -31.81 -1.32
C SER A 3 6.93 -30.33 -1.64
N PHE A 4 7.16 -29.91 -2.89
CA PHE A 4 6.68 -28.64 -3.45
C PHE A 4 5.53 -28.97 -4.41
N ALA A 5 4.37 -28.35 -4.19
CA ALA A 5 3.24 -28.27 -5.12
C ALA A 5 2.69 -26.84 -4.97
N ASP A 6 2.97 -25.95 -5.91
CA ASP A 6 2.18 -25.63 -7.13
C ASP A 6 1.16 -24.52 -6.83
N THR A 7 1.13 -23.38 -7.53
CA THR A 7 0.96 -23.34 -9.00
C THR A 7 1.46 -22.03 -9.62
N ILE A 8 2.40 -22.17 -10.55
CA ILE A 8 2.60 -21.31 -11.73
C ILE A 8 1.95 -22.05 -12.90
N ILE A 9 1.17 -21.36 -13.74
CA ILE A 9 0.83 -21.80 -15.11
C ILE A 9 1.52 -20.78 -16.04
N LYS A 10 2.76 -21.02 -16.48
CA LYS A 10 3.18 -21.72 -17.71
C LYS A 10 2.40 -21.34 -18.96
N ILE A 11 3.03 -20.44 -19.72
CA ILE A 11 2.80 -20.14 -21.13
C ILE A 11 3.51 -21.25 -21.92
N GLU A 12 2.78 -21.91 -22.81
CA GLU A 12 3.35 -22.72 -23.90
C GLU A 12 2.84 -22.19 -25.24
N ASP A 13 3.69 -22.39 -26.23
CA ASP A 13 3.80 -21.71 -27.52
C ASP A 13 3.24 -22.57 -28.67
N SER A 14 3.07 -21.94 -29.84
CA SER A 14 2.82 -22.49 -31.21
C SER A 14 1.42 -22.97 -31.64
N PRO A 15 1.09 -23.01 -32.97
CA PRO A 15 1.67 -22.31 -34.12
C PRO A 15 0.64 -21.54 -35.01
N GLU A 16 1.15 -20.65 -35.87
CA GLU A 16 0.45 -20.09 -37.04
C GLU A 16 -0.01 -21.17 -38.03
N PRO A 17 -1.16 -21.00 -38.71
CA PRO A 17 -1.39 -21.59 -40.03
C PRO A 17 -1.13 -20.56 -41.13
N THR A 18 -0.23 -20.93 -42.04
CA THR A 18 0.14 -20.18 -43.25
C THR A 18 -0.66 -20.64 -44.48
N LEU A 19 -0.91 -19.68 -45.41
CA LEU A 19 -1.12 -19.78 -46.88
C LEU A 19 -2.53 -20.09 -47.44
N PRO A 20 -2.88 -19.76 -48.72
CA PRO A 20 -2.11 -19.15 -49.84
C PRO A 20 -2.83 -17.96 -50.58
N PRO A 21 -2.30 -17.41 -51.71
CA PRO A 21 -2.68 -16.11 -52.28
C PRO A 21 -3.64 -16.12 -53.51
N ALA A 22 -4.29 -14.96 -53.73
CA ALA A 22 -4.62 -14.25 -54.99
C ALA A 22 -5.50 -14.87 -56.13
N SER A 23 -6.67 -14.22 -56.33
CA SER A 23 -7.24 -13.70 -57.61
C SER A 23 -8.10 -14.63 -58.54
N PRO A 24 -8.72 -14.14 -59.65
CA PRO A 24 -10.14 -13.74 -59.75
C PRO A 24 -10.93 -14.40 -60.92
N ASP A 25 -12.18 -13.96 -61.13
CA ASP A 25 -13.11 -14.22 -62.25
C ASP A 25 -13.83 -15.59 -62.37
N ALA A 26 -15.18 -15.55 -62.37
CA ALA A 26 -16.03 -15.91 -63.53
C ALA A 26 -17.55 -15.97 -63.20
N THR A 27 -18.29 -15.38 -64.14
CA THR A 27 -19.73 -15.27 -64.45
C THR A 27 -20.66 -16.51 -64.37
N ILE A 28 -21.90 -16.25 -63.91
CA ILE A 28 -23.26 -16.59 -64.45
C ILE A 28 -23.47 -17.89 -65.25
N VAL A 29 -24.43 -18.75 -64.83
CA VAL A 29 -25.55 -19.33 -65.66
C VAL A 29 -26.71 -19.80 -64.75
N ALA A 30 -27.94 -19.61 -65.22
CA ALA A 30 -29.23 -19.98 -64.61
C ALA A 30 -29.68 -21.43 -64.90
N ASP A 31 -30.66 -21.90 -64.10
CA ASP A 31 -32.00 -22.34 -64.53
C ASP A 31 -32.52 -23.72 -64.01
N ASN A 32 -33.83 -23.70 -63.71
CA ASN A 32 -34.82 -24.80 -63.58
C ASN A 32 -35.09 -25.55 -62.24
N SER A 33 -36.23 -25.18 -61.65
CA SER A 33 -37.18 -25.91 -60.76
C SER A 33 -37.94 -27.05 -61.53
N PRO A 34 -38.87 -27.89 -60.97
CA PRO A 34 -39.69 -27.73 -59.75
C PRO A 34 -40.07 -28.99 -58.91
N ASN A 35 -40.90 -28.74 -57.86
CA ASN A 35 -41.68 -29.60 -56.94
C ASN A 35 -40.91 -30.24 -55.74
N ASP A 36 -41.36 -30.20 -54.47
CA ASP A 36 -42.71 -30.03 -53.90
C ASP A 36 -42.71 -29.50 -52.43
N THR A 37 -43.70 -28.64 -52.12
CA THR A 37 -44.46 -28.38 -50.86
C THR A 37 -43.84 -28.74 -49.48
N SER A 38 -43.46 -27.81 -48.58
CA SER A 38 -44.28 -26.95 -47.67
C SER A 38 -43.65 -27.07 -46.25
N SER A 39 -43.18 -26.02 -45.60
CA SER A 39 -44.00 -25.20 -44.70
C SER A 39 -43.40 -23.81 -44.46
N THR A 40 -44.27 -22.82 -44.62
CA THR A 40 -44.13 -21.37 -44.49
C THR A 40 -43.46 -20.90 -43.19
N GLN A 41 -42.31 -20.25 -43.30
CA GLN A 41 -41.87 -19.18 -42.38
C GLN A 41 -41.38 -18.00 -43.22
N SER A 42 -42.07 -16.87 -43.08
CA SER A 42 -41.71 -15.57 -43.65
C SER A 42 -40.30 -15.14 -43.22
N PRO A 43 -39.44 -14.63 -44.11
CA PRO A 43 -38.13 -14.13 -43.74
C PRO A 43 -38.30 -12.82 -42.98
N THR A 44 -37.96 -12.83 -41.69
CA THR A 44 -37.81 -11.58 -40.94
C THR A 44 -36.61 -10.85 -41.50
N THR A 45 -36.84 -9.77 -42.26
CA THR A 45 -35.80 -8.84 -42.69
C THR A 45 -35.05 -8.36 -41.45
N VAL A 46 -33.85 -8.89 -41.24
CA VAL A 46 -32.93 -8.42 -40.20
C VAL A 46 -32.53 -7.01 -40.61
N ILE A 47 -33.08 -6.01 -39.93
CA ILE A 47 -32.59 -4.62 -40.03
C ILE A 47 -31.16 -4.64 -39.48
N ILE A 48 -30.18 -4.67 -40.38
CA ILE A 48 -28.76 -4.55 -40.06
C ILE A 48 -28.51 -3.07 -39.77
N ASP A 49 -28.10 -2.75 -38.54
CA ASP A 49 -27.68 -1.40 -38.19
C ASP A 49 -26.34 -1.12 -38.92
N PRO A 50 -26.24 -0.09 -39.78
CA PRO A 50 -25.00 0.21 -40.48
C PRO A 50 -23.82 0.52 -39.52
N LYS A 51 -24.11 0.94 -38.28
CA LYS A 51 -23.10 1.18 -37.24
C LYS A 51 -22.76 -0.05 -36.41
N ASP A 52 -23.54 -1.14 -36.49
CA ASP A 52 -23.26 -2.43 -35.85
C ASP A 52 -23.59 -3.58 -36.83
N PRO A 53 -22.80 -3.72 -37.92
CA PRO A 53 -23.09 -4.69 -38.97
C PRO A 53 -22.99 -6.14 -38.50
N GLU A 54 -22.23 -6.36 -37.42
CA GLU A 54 -22.11 -7.64 -36.75
C GLU A 54 -23.21 -7.88 -35.70
N GLY A 55 -24.04 -6.89 -35.38
CA GLY A 55 -25.10 -7.02 -34.38
C GLY A 55 -24.59 -7.34 -32.97
N PHE A 56 -23.38 -6.88 -32.61
CA PHE A 56 -22.79 -7.06 -31.29
C PHE A 56 -23.69 -6.54 -30.16
N LEU A 57 -24.44 -5.46 -30.37
CA LEU A 57 -25.32 -4.91 -29.34
C LEU A 57 -26.51 -5.84 -29.03
N ARG A 58 -26.86 -6.76 -29.92
CA ARG A 58 -28.04 -7.64 -29.79
C ARG A 58 -27.69 -9.10 -29.54
N ARG A 59 -26.44 -9.53 -29.79
CA ARG A 59 -26.02 -10.93 -29.74
C ARG A 59 -24.63 -11.09 -29.15
N CYS A 60 -24.42 -12.21 -28.46
CA CYS A 60 -23.14 -12.54 -27.86
C CYS A 60 -21.97 -12.47 -28.87
N SER A 61 -20.85 -11.85 -28.46
CA SER A 61 -19.62 -11.75 -29.25
C SER A 61 -18.71 -12.99 -29.18
N GLY A 62 -19.05 -13.98 -28.35
CA GLY A 62 -18.28 -15.21 -28.17
C GLY A 62 -18.50 -16.25 -29.27
N TYR A 63 -17.55 -17.16 -29.43
CA TYR A 63 -17.57 -18.26 -30.39
C TYR A 63 -17.68 -19.62 -29.69
N ASN A 64 -18.40 -20.54 -30.31
CA ASN A 64 -18.44 -21.93 -29.87
C ASN A 64 -17.10 -22.61 -30.17
N LYS A 65 -16.42 -23.14 -29.13
CA LYS A 65 -15.08 -23.76 -29.25
C LYS A 65 -15.05 -24.95 -30.24
N LYS A 66 -16.17 -25.67 -30.43
CA LYS A 66 -16.25 -26.85 -31.30
C LYS A 66 -16.57 -26.50 -32.75
N THR A 67 -17.55 -25.62 -32.98
CA THR A 67 -18.03 -25.30 -34.33
C THR A 67 -17.39 -24.05 -34.92
N ARG A 68 -16.69 -23.26 -34.10
CA ARG A 68 -16.19 -21.91 -34.43
C ARG A 68 -17.25 -20.95 -34.96
N VAL A 69 -18.54 -21.27 -34.76
CA VAL A 69 -19.65 -20.39 -35.11
C VAL A 69 -19.91 -19.43 -33.95
N ARG A 70 -20.22 -18.18 -34.28
CA ARG A 70 -20.58 -17.16 -33.29
C ARG A 70 -21.84 -17.55 -32.51
N CYS A 71 -21.82 -17.29 -31.22
CA CYS A 71 -22.92 -17.60 -30.32
C CYS A 71 -24.18 -16.81 -30.71
N GLY A 72 -25.27 -17.52 -31.02
CA GLY A 72 -26.56 -16.92 -31.34
C GLY A 72 -27.38 -16.43 -30.13
N GLN A 73 -26.84 -16.52 -28.91
CA GLN A 73 -27.56 -16.09 -27.70
C GLN A 73 -27.84 -14.59 -27.74
N PRO A 74 -29.13 -14.16 -27.67
CA PRO A 74 -29.49 -12.76 -27.64
C PRO A 74 -29.02 -12.14 -26.31
N ILE A 75 -28.45 -10.95 -26.39
CA ILE A 75 -28.11 -10.15 -25.20
C ILE A 75 -29.34 -9.28 -24.90
N GLY A 76 -29.81 -9.28 -23.66
CA GLY A 76 -31.08 -8.67 -23.27
C GLY A 76 -31.23 -7.21 -23.71
N LYS A 77 -32.44 -6.82 -24.13
CA LYS A 77 -32.79 -5.47 -24.62
C LYS A 77 -32.37 -4.33 -23.68
N ASN A 78 -32.21 -4.60 -22.38
CA ASN A 78 -31.84 -3.62 -21.36
C ASN A 78 -30.34 -3.30 -21.32
N SER A 79 -29.47 -4.18 -21.86
CA SER A 79 -28.02 -3.98 -21.90
C SER A 79 -27.61 -2.98 -22.99
N ALA A 80 -28.23 -3.12 -24.17
CA ALA A 80 -27.99 -2.25 -25.32
C ALA A 80 -28.52 -0.81 -25.12
N ALA A 81 -29.58 -0.64 -24.31
CA ALA A 81 -30.19 0.66 -24.06
C ALA A 81 -29.49 1.48 -22.97
N LYS A 82 -28.78 0.84 -22.03
CA LYS A 82 -28.14 1.53 -20.89
C LYS A 82 -26.71 2.00 -21.14
N ASN A 83 -25.97 1.33 -22.04
CA ASN A 83 -24.57 1.65 -22.32
C ASN A 83 -24.39 1.79 -23.84
N GLN A 84 -24.54 3.00 -24.36
CA GLN A 84 -24.32 3.28 -25.79
C GLN A 84 -22.85 3.08 -26.21
N HIS A 85 -21.91 3.13 -25.26
CA HIS A 85 -20.48 2.85 -25.47
C HIS A 85 -19.96 1.85 -24.42
N PRO A 86 -20.18 0.54 -24.59
CA PRO A 86 -19.63 -0.45 -23.67
C PRO A 86 -18.11 -0.58 -23.86
N THR A 87 -17.34 -0.79 -22.78
CA THR A 87 -15.88 -1.03 -22.85
C THR A 87 -15.53 -2.38 -23.50
N PHE A 88 -16.39 -3.39 -23.31
CA PHE A 88 -16.23 -4.73 -23.86
C PHE A 88 -17.44 -5.08 -24.72
N LEU A 89 -17.21 -5.85 -25.79
CA LEU A 89 -18.30 -6.42 -26.57
C LEU A 89 -19.09 -7.41 -25.68
N PRO A 90 -20.43 -7.38 -25.73
CA PRO A 90 -21.24 -8.13 -24.79
C PRO A 90 -21.13 -9.64 -25.01
N THR A 91 -20.91 -10.36 -23.91
CA THR A 91 -20.79 -11.83 -23.87
C THR A 91 -21.90 -12.42 -23.01
N CYS A 92 -22.37 -13.63 -23.34
CA CYS A 92 -23.22 -14.39 -22.45
C CYS A 92 -22.38 -14.99 -21.30
N THR A 93 -23.06 -15.49 -20.26
CA THR A 93 -22.41 -16.10 -19.09
C THR A 93 -21.43 -17.22 -19.47
N ASN A 94 -21.76 -18.00 -20.49
CA ASN A 94 -20.95 -19.13 -20.95
C ASN A 94 -19.71 -18.73 -21.78
N HIS A 95 -19.60 -17.47 -22.20
CA HIS A 95 -18.47 -16.95 -22.99
C HIS A 95 -17.80 -15.75 -22.32
N ARG A 96 -17.92 -15.65 -20.98
CA ARG A 96 -17.29 -14.58 -20.21
C ARG A 96 -15.75 -14.61 -20.32
N ASP A 97 -15.19 -15.78 -20.62
CA ASP A 97 -13.76 -16.00 -20.90
C ASP A 97 -13.33 -15.48 -22.29
N GLN A 98 -14.26 -15.11 -23.17
CA GLN A 98 -13.99 -14.65 -24.54
C GLN A 98 -14.31 -13.15 -24.73
N GLN A 99 -14.20 -12.35 -23.68
CA GLN A 99 -14.42 -10.91 -23.77
C GLN A 99 -13.38 -10.26 -24.68
N SER A 100 -13.88 -9.49 -25.65
CA SER A 100 -13.08 -8.67 -26.55
C SER A 100 -13.43 -7.21 -26.38
N PHE A 101 -12.47 -6.31 -26.56
CA PHE A 101 -12.72 -4.87 -26.47
C PHE A 101 -13.68 -4.41 -27.57
N ALA A 102 -14.54 -3.46 -27.22
CA ALA A 102 -15.39 -2.76 -28.16
C ALA A 102 -14.66 -1.48 -28.60
N GLY A 103 -14.52 -1.26 -29.91
CA GLY A 103 -14.04 0.01 -30.45
C GLY A 103 -15.04 0.61 -31.42
N TRP A 104 -14.97 1.92 -31.59
CA TRP A 104 -15.88 2.67 -32.44
C TRP A 104 -15.09 3.45 -33.47
N CYS A 105 -15.33 3.23 -34.75
CA CYS A 105 -14.50 3.85 -35.77
C CYS A 105 -14.51 5.39 -35.66
N GLN A 106 -13.33 5.97 -35.43
CA GLN A 106 -13.14 7.41 -35.18
C GLN A 106 -12.84 8.21 -36.46
N LEU A 107 -12.77 7.57 -37.63
CA LEU A 107 -12.53 8.26 -38.89
C LEU A 107 -13.68 9.24 -39.17
N VAL A 108 -13.32 10.46 -39.56
CA VAL A 108 -14.25 11.49 -40.05
C VAL A 108 -14.05 11.59 -41.56
N GLU A 109 -15.05 11.19 -42.33
CA GLU A 109 -15.09 11.40 -43.77
C GLU A 109 -16.22 12.38 -44.08
N ASN A 110 -15.94 13.42 -44.88
CA ASN A 110 -16.92 14.43 -45.28
C ASN A 110 -17.67 15.11 -44.11
N GLY A 111 -17.03 15.20 -42.93
CA GLY A 111 -17.60 15.85 -41.75
C GLY A 111 -18.44 14.94 -40.84
N GLU A 112 -18.67 13.68 -41.22
CA GLU A 112 -19.39 12.70 -40.40
C GLU A 112 -18.44 11.61 -39.88
N ARG A 113 -18.60 11.23 -38.60
CA ARG A 113 -17.85 10.10 -38.01
C ARG A 113 -18.44 8.78 -38.49
N CYS A 114 -17.59 7.86 -38.92
CA CYS A 114 -18.00 6.49 -39.26
C CYS A 114 -18.79 5.84 -38.10
N GLY A 115 -18.21 5.86 -36.89
CA GLY A 115 -18.90 5.37 -35.68
C GLY A 115 -19.32 3.91 -35.74
N ARG A 116 -18.65 3.09 -36.57
CA ARG A 116 -18.91 1.65 -36.67
C ARG A 116 -18.32 0.93 -35.46
N LEU A 117 -19.16 0.16 -34.76
CA LEU A 117 -18.76 -0.75 -33.71
C LEU A 117 -18.06 -1.96 -34.33
N PHE A 118 -16.89 -2.30 -33.79
CA PHE A 118 -16.14 -3.46 -34.23
C PHE A 118 -15.41 -4.13 -33.07
N ARG A 119 -14.94 -5.35 -33.32
CA ARG A 119 -14.04 -6.04 -32.39
C ARG A 119 -12.69 -5.36 -32.45
N TRP A 120 -12.46 -4.48 -31.49
CA TRP A 120 -11.22 -3.75 -31.42
C TRP A 120 -10.13 -4.63 -30.83
N THR A 121 -9.00 -4.64 -31.52
CA THR A 121 -7.78 -5.27 -31.03
C THR A 121 -6.83 -4.13 -30.67
N PRO A 122 -6.84 -3.66 -29.40
CA PRO A 122 -5.82 -2.72 -28.94
C PRO A 122 -4.44 -3.34 -29.23
N PRO A 123 -3.44 -2.60 -29.74
CA PRO A 123 -3.23 -1.14 -29.73
C PRO A 123 -3.79 -0.30 -30.87
N TYR A 124 -4.37 -0.89 -31.92
CA TYR A 124 -4.53 -0.15 -33.18
C TYR A 124 -5.48 1.04 -33.03
N LEU A 125 -5.36 2.05 -33.90
CA LEU A 125 -6.33 3.14 -33.96
C LEU A 125 -7.75 2.54 -34.05
N GLU A 126 -8.73 3.18 -33.43
CA GLU A 126 -10.13 2.77 -33.55
C GLU A 126 -10.62 3.03 -34.97
N LEU A 127 -10.22 2.17 -35.90
CA LEU A 127 -10.56 2.18 -37.31
C LEU A 127 -11.14 0.80 -37.61
N CYS A 128 -12.35 0.77 -38.17
CA CYS A 128 -12.93 -0.49 -38.63
C CYS A 128 -12.14 -1.02 -39.83
N ASP A 129 -12.35 -2.29 -40.20
CA ASP A 129 -11.61 -2.96 -41.29
C ASP A 129 -11.68 -2.20 -42.63
N GLN A 130 -12.75 -1.42 -42.87
CA GLN A 130 -12.90 -0.58 -44.06
C GLN A 130 -12.00 0.66 -44.05
N HIS A 131 -11.65 1.16 -42.87
CA HIS A 131 -10.84 2.36 -42.67
C HIS A 131 -9.42 2.05 -42.19
N GLN A 132 -9.11 0.77 -41.97
CA GLN A 132 -7.77 0.34 -41.64
C GLN A 132 -6.85 0.56 -42.85
N GLY A 133 -5.90 1.48 -42.72
CA GLY A 133 -4.99 1.83 -43.82
C GLY A 133 -5.54 2.85 -44.81
N HIS A 134 -6.62 3.57 -44.45
CA HIS A 134 -7.16 4.65 -45.29
C HIS A 134 -6.07 5.69 -45.66
N PRO A 135 -5.96 6.11 -46.94
CA PRO A 135 -4.90 7.00 -47.42
C PRO A 135 -4.88 8.38 -46.73
N ASP A 136 -6.00 8.80 -46.16
CA ASP A 136 -6.10 10.07 -45.43
C ASP A 136 -5.72 9.97 -43.94
N THR A 137 -5.52 8.77 -43.40
CA THR A 137 -5.05 8.55 -42.01
C THR A 137 -3.90 7.54 -41.85
N PRO A 138 -2.81 7.61 -42.65
CA PRO A 138 -1.63 6.80 -42.41
C PRO A 138 -0.95 7.22 -41.11
N CYS A 139 -0.79 6.29 -40.17
CA CYS A 139 0.05 6.51 -39.00
C CYS A 139 1.54 6.41 -39.41
N TYR A 140 2.08 7.47 -40.01
CA TYR A 140 3.49 7.53 -40.42
C TYR A 140 4.45 7.41 -39.23
N PHE A 141 4.02 7.85 -38.05
CA PHE A 141 4.82 7.76 -36.84
C PHE A 141 5.23 6.31 -36.52
N LEU A 142 4.31 5.35 -36.59
CA LEU A 142 4.62 3.93 -36.32
C LEU A 142 5.42 3.25 -37.43
N LYS A 143 5.59 3.89 -38.59
CA LYS A 143 6.49 3.41 -39.66
C LYS A 143 7.96 3.78 -39.39
N LEU A 144 8.22 4.68 -38.45
CA LEU A 144 9.58 5.04 -38.07
C LEU A 144 10.25 3.89 -37.29
N PRO A 145 11.57 3.67 -37.48
CA PRO A 145 12.37 2.79 -36.62
C PRO A 145 12.18 3.13 -35.13
N LEU A 146 12.29 2.11 -34.27
CA LEU A 146 12.10 2.26 -32.83
C LEU A 146 13.02 3.33 -32.23
N GLU A 147 14.24 3.43 -32.72
CA GLU A 147 15.26 4.38 -32.26
C GLU A 147 14.79 5.82 -32.47
N LEU A 148 14.27 6.15 -33.65
CA LEU A 148 13.75 7.49 -33.94
C LEU A 148 12.50 7.80 -33.11
N ARG A 149 11.62 6.81 -32.91
CA ARG A 149 10.43 6.98 -32.06
C ARG A 149 10.83 7.23 -30.61
N ARG A 150 11.82 6.51 -30.08
CA ARG A 150 12.39 6.72 -28.75
C ARG A 150 13.06 8.08 -28.60
N GLU A 151 13.78 8.53 -29.62
CA GLU A 151 14.37 9.87 -29.63
C GLU A 151 13.28 10.94 -29.54
N ILE A 152 12.21 10.81 -30.35
CA ILE A 152 11.05 11.71 -30.28
C ILE A 152 10.41 11.67 -28.89
N PHE A 153 10.18 10.48 -28.33
CA PHE A 153 9.63 10.34 -26.98
C PHE A 153 10.53 10.95 -25.90
N SER A 154 11.86 10.93 -26.08
CA SER A 154 12.79 11.53 -25.10
C SER A 154 12.54 13.04 -24.90
N TYR A 155 12.12 13.75 -25.95
CA TYR A 155 11.72 15.15 -25.87
C TYR A 155 10.36 15.38 -25.19
N LEU A 156 9.55 14.32 -25.07
CA LEU A 156 8.21 14.36 -24.45
C LEU A 156 8.21 13.85 -23.01
N LEU A 157 9.30 13.23 -22.58
CA LEU A 157 9.50 12.66 -21.26
C LEU A 157 10.27 13.63 -20.36
N PRO A 158 10.16 13.48 -19.03
CA PRO A 158 10.81 14.38 -18.08
C PRO A 158 12.32 14.17 -18.11
N THR A 159 13.05 15.27 -18.28
CA THR A 159 14.52 15.31 -18.14
C THR A 159 14.94 15.45 -16.68
N GLU A 160 14.10 16.10 -15.87
CA GLU A 160 14.30 16.26 -14.43
C GLU A 160 13.78 15.06 -13.63
N PRO A 161 14.32 14.81 -12.42
CA PRO A 161 13.80 13.77 -11.54
C PRO A 161 12.31 13.96 -11.19
N VAL A 162 11.54 12.88 -11.29
CA VAL A 162 10.12 12.85 -10.93
C VAL A 162 10.00 12.61 -9.43
N GLY A 163 9.84 13.68 -8.66
CA GLY A 163 9.70 13.65 -7.20
C GLY A 163 8.37 14.19 -6.69
N SER A 164 8.35 14.54 -5.41
CA SER A 164 7.16 15.09 -4.74
C SER A 164 7.25 16.60 -4.49
N SER A 165 8.20 17.32 -5.07
CA SER A 165 8.36 18.79 -4.87
C SER A 165 7.64 19.61 -5.93
N SER A 166 6.31 19.68 -5.86
CA SER A 166 5.48 20.33 -6.88
C SER A 166 5.10 21.78 -6.56
N ALA A 167 4.92 22.13 -5.28
CA ALA A 167 4.50 23.45 -4.85
C ALA A 167 5.60 24.50 -5.04
N SER A 168 5.24 25.71 -5.49
CA SER A 168 6.19 26.80 -5.72
C SER A 168 7.02 27.15 -4.48
N VAL A 169 6.41 27.07 -3.29
CA VAL A 169 7.08 27.29 -2.00
C VAL A 169 8.23 26.31 -1.72
N HIS A 170 8.21 25.14 -2.35
CA HIS A 170 9.27 24.12 -2.25
C HIS A 170 10.30 24.21 -3.38
N LYS A 171 10.03 25.00 -4.43
CA LYS A 171 10.93 25.18 -5.59
C LYS A 171 11.83 26.41 -5.47
N THR A 172 11.43 27.43 -4.71
CA THR A 172 12.20 28.68 -4.58
C THR A 172 13.01 28.71 -3.29
N PRO A 173 14.34 28.75 -3.33
CA PRO A 173 15.13 29.13 -2.16
C PRO A 173 14.96 30.63 -1.92
N LEU A 174 13.99 31.01 -1.09
CA LEU A 174 13.82 32.42 -0.71
C LEU A 174 15.10 32.92 -0.02
N PRO A 175 15.51 34.19 -0.25
CA PRO A 175 16.53 34.83 0.57
C PRO A 175 16.09 34.82 2.03
N THR A 176 17.02 34.51 2.93
CA THR A 176 16.86 34.58 4.39
C THR A 176 16.36 35.96 4.82
N LEU A 177 15.06 36.12 5.01
CA LEU A 177 14.49 37.23 5.78
C LEU A 177 14.42 36.82 7.25
N PRO A 178 14.78 37.71 8.18
CA PRO A 178 14.84 37.39 9.61
C PRO A 178 13.46 36.97 10.13
N SER A 179 13.47 35.79 10.75
CA SER A 179 12.33 35.11 11.34
C SER A 179 11.75 35.89 12.53
N ARG A 180 10.92 36.89 12.27
CA ARG A 180 9.97 37.43 13.24
C ARG A 180 8.67 37.79 12.51
N PHE A 181 7.59 37.10 12.89
CA PHE A 181 6.21 37.29 12.43
C PHE A 181 5.85 36.72 11.06
N ILE A 182 5.97 35.40 10.89
CA ILE A 182 5.11 34.68 9.94
C ILE A 182 4.30 33.69 10.76
N ASN A 183 3.09 34.09 11.14
CA ASN A 183 2.07 33.14 11.55
C ASN A 183 1.92 32.12 10.41
N PRO A 184 1.67 30.81 10.69
CA PRO A 184 1.26 29.90 9.63
C PRO A 184 0.09 30.56 8.91
N PRO A 185 0.10 30.66 7.57
CA PRO A 185 -1.05 31.23 6.91
C PRO A 185 -2.22 30.31 7.23
N ARG A 186 -3.14 30.78 8.09
CA ARG A 186 -4.56 30.48 7.93
C ARG A 186 -4.81 30.58 6.44
N ALA A 187 -5.50 29.60 5.85
CA ALA A 187 -5.89 29.61 4.46
C ALA A 187 -6.55 30.97 4.12
N ILE A 188 -5.75 31.94 3.72
CA ILE A 188 -6.21 33.23 3.24
C ILE A 188 -6.50 32.93 1.78
N ASN A 189 -7.79 33.02 1.43
CA ASN A 189 -8.26 33.26 0.09
C ASN A 189 -7.48 34.44 -0.51
N GLN A 190 -6.31 34.18 -1.10
CA GLN A 190 -5.64 35.13 -1.96
C GLN A 190 -6.16 34.91 -3.37
N GLN A 191 -7.38 35.37 -3.61
CA GLN A 191 -7.78 35.86 -4.92
C GLN A 191 -7.05 37.20 -5.16
N GLY A 192 -5.74 37.13 -5.31
CA GLY A 192 -4.90 38.22 -5.79
C GLY A 192 -4.49 37.87 -7.21
N HIS A 193 -5.06 38.59 -8.19
CA HIS A 193 -4.77 38.48 -9.61
C HIS A 193 -3.33 38.99 -9.90
N MET A 194 -2.32 38.31 -9.37
CA MET A 194 -0.96 38.38 -9.90
C MET A 194 -0.90 37.29 -10.97
N GLN A 195 -0.52 37.65 -12.20
CA GLN A 195 -0.25 36.71 -13.27
C GLN A 195 0.86 35.75 -12.81
N ALA A 196 0.47 34.66 -12.15
CA ALA A 196 1.37 33.58 -11.81
C ALA A 196 1.80 32.96 -13.14
N SER A 197 3.06 33.15 -13.51
CA SER A 197 3.68 32.33 -14.54
C SER A 197 3.36 30.87 -14.23
N GLU A 198 2.81 30.14 -15.21
CA GLU A 198 2.50 28.73 -15.00
C GLU A 198 3.77 28.05 -14.45
N PRO A 199 3.69 27.33 -13.32
CA PRO A 199 4.84 26.60 -12.83
C PRO A 199 5.29 25.63 -13.93
N PRO A 200 6.60 25.49 -14.16
CA PRO A 200 7.11 24.62 -15.21
C PRO A 200 6.54 23.21 -15.03
N ARG A 201 5.84 22.74 -16.06
CA ARG A 201 5.27 21.38 -16.09
C ARG A 201 6.44 20.41 -16.25
N LEU A 202 6.51 19.40 -15.38
CA LEU A 202 7.52 18.33 -15.46
C LEU A 202 7.45 17.58 -16.79
N PHE A 203 6.25 17.45 -17.35
CA PHE A 203 6.02 16.91 -18.68
C PHE A 203 5.65 18.05 -19.63
N PRO A 204 6.31 18.17 -20.79
CA PRO A 204 5.97 19.16 -21.81
C PRO A 204 4.52 19.05 -22.32
N VAL A 205 3.95 17.84 -22.29
CA VAL A 205 2.56 17.54 -22.65
C VAL A 205 1.93 16.62 -21.60
N PRO A 206 0.59 16.58 -21.44
CA PRO A 206 -0.04 15.66 -20.51
C PRO A 206 0.32 14.21 -20.87
N LEU A 207 1.00 13.51 -19.96
CA LEU A 207 1.44 12.12 -20.18
C LEU A 207 0.28 11.19 -20.54
N VAL A 208 -0.90 11.44 -19.98
CA VAL A 208 -2.12 10.66 -20.25
C VAL A 208 -2.48 10.70 -21.74
N ASP A 209 -2.37 11.86 -22.38
CA ASP A 209 -2.72 12.01 -23.80
C ASP A 209 -1.78 11.19 -24.69
N LEU A 210 -0.49 11.14 -24.33
CA LEU A 210 0.50 10.30 -25.02
C LEU A 210 0.26 8.80 -24.80
N LEU A 211 -0.13 8.42 -23.59
CA LEU A 211 -0.39 7.03 -23.21
C LEU A 211 -1.68 6.47 -23.82
N LEU A 212 -2.61 7.33 -24.26
CA LEU A 212 -3.89 6.92 -24.86
C LEU A 212 -3.84 6.79 -26.39
N VAL A 213 -2.71 7.09 -27.04
CA VAL A 213 -2.58 7.02 -28.52
C VAL A 213 -2.70 5.59 -29.05
N SER A 214 -1.98 4.64 -28.45
CA SER A 214 -2.02 3.21 -28.81
C SER A 214 -1.32 2.39 -27.71
N HIS A 215 -1.65 1.10 -27.53
CA HIS A 215 -0.91 0.26 -26.56
C HIS A 215 0.58 0.08 -26.92
N GLN A 216 0.97 0.15 -28.19
CA GLN A 216 2.37 0.08 -28.60
C GLN A 216 3.11 1.33 -28.14
N VAL A 217 2.57 2.52 -28.44
CA VAL A 217 3.11 3.79 -27.97
C VAL A 217 3.14 3.83 -26.45
N HIS A 218 2.06 3.40 -25.79
CA HIS A 218 2.01 3.24 -24.34
C HIS A 218 3.14 2.35 -23.82
N ALA A 219 3.33 1.15 -24.37
CA ALA A 219 4.35 0.21 -23.91
C ALA A 219 5.76 0.76 -24.10
N GLU A 220 6.04 1.40 -25.24
CA GLU A 220 7.35 1.99 -25.54
C GLU A 220 7.64 3.22 -24.70
N ILE A 221 6.66 4.12 -24.52
CA ILE A 221 6.79 5.27 -23.63
C ILE A 221 6.95 4.81 -22.19
N LYS A 222 6.18 3.80 -21.75
CA LYS A 222 6.28 3.23 -20.40
C LYS A 222 7.67 2.63 -20.18
N ASP A 223 8.17 1.81 -21.10
CA ASP A 223 9.52 1.24 -21.05
C ASP A 223 10.60 2.32 -21.05
N LEU A 224 10.48 3.31 -21.93
CA LEU A 224 11.43 4.41 -22.01
C LEU A 224 11.42 5.24 -20.72
N LEU A 225 10.25 5.69 -20.25
CA LEU A 225 10.08 6.45 -19.02
C LEU A 225 10.71 5.73 -17.82
N PHE A 226 10.38 4.46 -17.60
CA PHE A 226 10.92 3.71 -16.45
C PHE A 226 12.41 3.38 -16.58
N SER A 227 12.95 3.38 -17.80
CA SER A 227 14.37 3.13 -18.04
C SER A 227 15.25 4.37 -17.99
N THR A 228 14.73 5.56 -18.28
CA THR A 228 15.50 6.81 -18.37
C THR A 228 15.22 7.80 -17.24
N ALA A 229 13.96 7.92 -16.81
CA ALA A 229 13.60 8.88 -15.77
C ALA A 229 14.18 8.46 -14.41
N HIS A 230 14.47 9.45 -13.57
CA HIS A 230 14.89 9.25 -12.20
C HIS A 230 13.69 9.51 -11.29
N PHE A 231 13.29 8.54 -10.49
CA PHE A 231 12.20 8.71 -9.53
C PHE A 231 12.75 9.04 -8.15
N VAL A 232 12.22 10.08 -7.52
CA VAL A 232 12.66 10.50 -6.17
C VAL A 232 11.74 9.89 -5.11
N ILE A 233 12.35 9.24 -4.12
CA ILE A 233 11.71 8.79 -2.89
C ILE A 233 12.16 9.73 -1.78
N ASP A 234 11.22 10.49 -1.23
CA ASP A 234 11.47 11.40 -0.11
C ASP A 234 11.06 10.71 1.20
N ILE A 235 11.99 10.51 2.12
CA ILE A 235 11.78 9.86 3.42
C ILE A 235 12.00 10.88 4.53
N ARG A 236 10.97 11.09 5.35
CA ARG A 236 10.92 12.19 6.34
C ARG A 236 10.08 11.78 7.56
N LYS A 237 10.06 12.63 8.59
CA LYS A 237 9.28 12.40 9.81
C LYS A 237 7.77 12.28 9.57
N ASP A 238 7.26 12.92 8.51
CA ASP A 238 5.85 12.91 8.11
C ASP A 238 5.50 11.78 7.13
N GLY A 239 6.48 10.94 6.77
CA GLY A 239 6.27 9.71 6.02
C GLY A 239 7.24 9.50 4.86
N THR A 240 6.87 8.60 3.96
CA THR A 240 7.58 8.36 2.70
C THR A 240 6.74 8.82 1.53
N PHE A 241 7.32 9.58 0.61
CA PHE A 241 6.63 10.19 -0.52
C PHE A 241 7.30 9.83 -1.84
N MET A 242 6.50 9.72 -2.90
CA MET A 242 6.95 9.50 -4.26
C MET A 242 5.89 10.01 -5.24
N CYS A 243 6.30 10.68 -6.32
CA CYS A 243 5.38 11.21 -7.35
C CYS A 243 4.21 12.05 -6.78
N GLY A 244 4.46 12.80 -5.71
CA GLY A 244 3.44 13.61 -5.03
C GLY A 244 2.38 12.79 -4.29
N ARG A 245 2.68 11.53 -3.93
CA ARG A 245 1.82 10.67 -3.11
C ARG A 245 2.56 10.27 -1.85
N ARG A 246 1.85 10.27 -0.72
CA ARG A 246 2.35 9.71 0.55
C ARG A 246 2.12 8.20 0.56
N LEU A 247 3.19 7.43 0.58
CA LEU A 247 3.19 5.96 0.53
C LEU A 247 3.14 5.33 1.93
N LEU A 248 3.89 5.91 2.87
CA LEU A 248 3.93 5.48 4.26
C LEU A 248 3.60 6.65 5.16
N GLU A 249 2.83 6.38 6.22
CA GLU A 249 2.38 7.37 7.18
C GLU A 249 2.89 7.00 8.58
N PRO A 250 3.34 7.99 9.37
CA PRO A 250 3.64 7.77 10.78
C PRO A 250 2.43 7.27 11.55
N ARG A 251 2.65 6.20 12.31
CA ARG A 251 1.67 5.68 13.25
C ARG A 251 2.19 5.91 14.66
N ARG A 252 1.26 6.28 15.55
CA ARG A 252 1.53 6.39 16.98
C ARG A 252 1.86 5.01 17.57
N ALA A 253 2.36 5.00 18.81
CA ALA A 253 2.70 3.77 19.53
C ALA A 253 1.52 2.80 19.68
N ASP A 254 0.29 3.34 19.75
CA ASP A 254 -0.98 2.59 19.76
C ASP A 254 -1.42 2.08 18.37
N GLY A 255 -0.65 2.38 17.31
CA GLY A 255 -0.95 2.01 15.93
C GLY A 255 -1.94 2.93 15.21
N SER A 256 -2.47 3.94 15.91
CA SER A 256 -3.37 4.95 15.33
C SER A 256 -2.61 5.90 14.41
N SER A 257 -3.31 6.44 13.40
CA SER A 257 -2.71 7.43 12.51
C SER A 257 -2.64 8.81 13.18
N HIS A 258 -1.61 9.58 12.86
CA HIS A 258 -1.54 11.00 13.22
C HIS A 258 -2.57 11.86 12.47
N PHE A 259 -3.12 11.38 11.36
CA PHE A 259 -4.06 12.11 10.52
C PHE A 259 -5.38 11.32 10.38
N SER A 260 -6.52 12.02 10.32
CA SER A 260 -7.84 11.40 10.13
C SER A 260 -7.87 10.63 8.80
N THR A 261 -7.92 9.30 8.91
CA THR A 261 -7.44 8.34 7.90
C THR A 261 -8.57 7.47 7.39
N ASP A 262 -9.07 7.78 6.19
CA ASP A 262 -9.68 6.76 5.33
C ASP A 262 -9.20 6.95 3.88
N ASN A 263 -9.27 8.17 3.35
CA ASN A 263 -8.98 8.40 1.93
C ASN A 263 -7.48 8.31 1.57
N ALA A 264 -6.57 8.74 2.45
CA ALA A 264 -5.13 8.76 2.15
C ALA A 264 -4.52 7.35 2.08
N GLY A 265 -4.94 6.43 2.94
CA GLY A 265 -4.47 5.03 2.93
C GLY A 265 -4.94 4.27 1.69
N VAL A 266 -6.20 4.47 1.29
CA VAL A 266 -6.75 3.88 0.04
C VAL A 266 -6.00 4.41 -1.19
N ALA A 267 -5.66 5.71 -1.21
CA ALA A 267 -4.87 6.30 -2.28
C ALA A 267 -3.48 5.70 -2.39
N ALA A 268 -2.79 5.57 -1.25
CA ALA A 268 -1.46 4.99 -1.17
C ALA A 268 -1.49 3.54 -1.67
N GLN A 269 -2.46 2.75 -1.21
CA GLN A 269 -2.62 1.36 -1.64
C GLN A 269 -2.92 1.25 -3.14
N ARG A 270 -3.80 2.11 -3.67
CA ARG A 270 -4.11 2.18 -5.11
C ARG A 270 -2.89 2.57 -5.93
N PHE A 271 -2.04 3.47 -5.43
CA PHE A 271 -0.79 3.83 -6.10
C PHE A 271 0.18 2.65 -6.10
N ILE A 272 0.42 2.05 -4.93
CA ILE A 272 1.32 0.91 -4.77
C ILE A 272 0.88 -0.29 -5.62
N SER A 273 -0.42 -0.54 -5.76
CA SER A 273 -0.93 -1.66 -6.57
C SER A 273 -0.78 -1.45 -8.08
N ASN A 274 -0.80 -0.19 -8.54
CA ASN A 274 -0.82 0.15 -9.96
C ASN A 274 0.52 0.62 -10.51
N PHE A 275 1.40 1.13 -9.65
CA PHE A 275 2.72 1.61 -10.05
C PHE A 275 3.69 0.43 -10.24
N ASP A 276 4.35 0.39 -11.39
CA ASP A 276 5.19 -0.75 -11.78
C ASP A 276 6.63 -0.59 -11.30
N PHE A 277 6.85 -0.77 -9.99
CA PHE A 277 8.18 -0.66 -9.36
C PHE A 277 9.24 -1.57 -9.98
N ARG A 278 8.81 -2.68 -10.60
CA ARG A 278 9.69 -3.68 -11.20
C ARG A 278 10.43 -3.15 -12.42
N LEU A 279 9.82 -2.23 -13.16
CA LEU A 279 10.38 -1.66 -14.40
C LEU A 279 11.31 -0.46 -14.14
N VAL A 280 11.19 0.20 -12.99
CA VAL A 280 11.97 1.40 -12.69
C VAL A 280 13.45 1.04 -12.53
N LYS A 281 14.32 1.69 -13.32
CA LYS A 281 15.76 1.43 -13.31
C LYS A 281 16.56 2.47 -12.51
N ASN A 282 16.03 3.68 -12.32
CA ASN A 282 16.79 4.78 -11.71
C ASN A 282 16.01 5.42 -10.56
N TYR A 283 16.62 5.45 -9.38
CA TYR A 283 16.07 6.05 -8.17
C TYR A 283 17.02 7.07 -7.56
N VAL A 284 16.43 8.11 -6.98
CA VAL A 284 17.06 9.01 -6.02
C VAL A 284 16.32 8.85 -4.70
N VAL A 285 17.04 8.68 -3.60
CA VAL A 285 16.44 8.57 -2.26
C VAL A 285 16.96 9.70 -1.39
N ASP A 286 16.05 10.56 -0.97
CA ASP A 286 16.33 11.70 -0.10
C ASP A 286 15.81 11.39 1.29
N ILE A 287 16.70 11.29 2.26
CA ILE A 287 16.37 11.02 3.65
C ILE A 287 16.55 12.31 4.42
N SER A 288 15.48 12.85 4.99
CA SER A 288 15.55 14.04 5.86
C SER A 288 15.19 13.66 7.28
N VAL A 289 16.14 13.87 8.19
CA VAL A 289 15.98 13.65 9.63
C VAL A 289 15.99 14.99 10.33
N GLU A 290 14.99 15.24 11.15
CA GLU A 290 14.83 16.53 11.84
C GLU A 290 14.88 16.30 13.34
N ASN A 291 15.85 16.94 14.01
CA ASN A 291 15.80 17.02 15.45
C ASN A 291 14.72 18.02 15.87
N GLY A 292 13.69 17.50 16.52
CA GLY A 292 12.51 18.24 16.96
C GLY A 292 12.77 19.14 18.16
N GLU A 293 13.64 20.14 18.04
CA GLU A 293 13.46 21.36 18.85
C GLU A 293 12.22 22.08 18.28
N MET A 294 11.01 21.59 18.60
CA MET A 294 9.79 22.34 18.32
C MET A 294 9.95 23.72 18.95
N GLY A 295 9.84 24.74 18.11
CA GLY A 295 9.95 26.13 18.52
C GLY A 295 9.12 26.43 19.76
N ARG A 296 9.82 26.80 20.82
CA ARG A 296 9.32 27.68 21.88
C ARG A 296 8.87 29.00 21.25
N ALA A 297 7.67 29.03 20.70
CA ALA A 297 7.00 30.25 20.29
C ALA A 297 5.48 30.08 20.45
N GLY A 298 5.00 30.02 21.69
CA GLY A 298 3.55 30.17 21.91
C GLY A 298 3.00 29.81 23.29
N HIS A 299 3.38 28.67 23.88
CA HIS A 299 2.71 28.20 25.10
C HIS A 299 3.63 28.29 26.34
N ARG A 300 3.29 29.21 27.24
CA ARG A 300 3.93 29.46 28.53
C ARG A 300 3.58 28.38 29.56
N PHE A 301 3.85 27.12 29.29
CA PHE A 301 3.86 26.09 30.32
C PHE A 301 5.08 25.20 30.13
N PRO A 302 6.07 25.25 31.04
CA PRO A 302 7.17 24.31 31.05
C PRO A 302 6.67 23.01 31.68
N THR A 303 6.18 22.08 30.86
CA THR A 303 6.14 20.67 31.27
C THR A 303 7.53 20.09 31.01
N ALA A 304 8.19 19.66 32.07
CA ALA A 304 9.61 19.29 32.11
C ALA A 304 9.92 17.91 31.47
N ASP A 305 9.12 17.43 30.51
CA ASP A 305 9.26 16.06 29.99
C ASP A 305 8.84 15.87 28.51
N ASP A 306 8.65 16.95 27.74
CA ASP A 306 8.29 16.87 26.31
C ASP A 306 9.54 16.80 25.41
N GLY A 307 10.52 16.01 25.84
CA GLY A 307 11.77 15.78 25.11
C GLY A 307 11.55 14.80 23.97
N TRP A 308 11.31 15.29 22.77
CA TRP A 308 11.44 14.48 21.56
C TRP A 308 12.83 13.84 21.55
N ASP A 309 12.89 12.51 21.53
CA ASP A 309 14.14 11.77 21.68
C ASP A 309 14.81 11.57 20.32
N GLU A 310 16.03 12.07 20.16
CA GLU A 310 16.82 11.96 18.93
C GLU A 310 17.00 10.51 18.47
N GLU A 311 17.18 9.57 19.41
CA GLU A 311 17.33 8.16 19.09
C GLU A 311 16.04 7.61 18.48
N VAL A 312 14.89 7.98 19.03
CA VAL A 312 13.57 7.54 18.52
C VAL A 312 13.37 8.01 17.09
N GLU A 313 13.67 9.27 16.78
CA GLU A 313 13.58 9.83 15.43
C GLU A 313 14.44 9.04 14.43
N ILE A 314 15.71 8.78 14.77
CA ILE A 314 16.63 8.03 13.92
C ILE A 314 16.04 6.66 13.55
N TYR A 315 15.51 5.94 14.55
CA TYR A 315 14.98 4.60 14.32
C TYR A 315 13.61 4.58 13.62
N ASP A 316 12.78 5.61 13.80
CA ASP A 316 11.52 5.76 13.06
C ASP A 316 11.79 6.05 11.57
N ILE A 317 12.73 6.95 11.27
CA ILE A 317 13.17 7.19 9.88
C ILE A 317 13.81 5.94 9.30
N ARG A 318 14.69 5.24 10.05
CA ARG A 318 15.32 3.98 9.60
C ARG A 318 14.29 2.90 9.26
N ASP A 319 13.17 2.84 9.99
CA ASP A 319 12.07 1.93 9.67
C ASP A 319 11.46 2.28 8.29
N TYR A 320 11.23 3.57 7.98
CA TYR A 320 10.77 3.97 6.64
C TYR A 320 11.80 3.65 5.55
N VAL A 321 13.08 3.91 5.80
CA VAL A 321 14.17 3.52 4.89
C VAL A 321 14.12 2.02 4.64
N SER A 322 13.96 1.21 5.68
CA SER A 322 13.85 -0.25 5.56
C SER A 322 12.66 -0.69 4.71
N VAL A 323 11.50 -0.05 4.87
CA VAL A 323 10.31 -0.34 4.07
C VAL A 323 10.49 0.13 2.63
N ALA A 324 11.07 1.30 2.37
CA ALA A 324 11.37 1.76 1.02
C ALA A 324 12.38 0.84 0.31
N VAL A 325 13.44 0.43 1.01
CA VAL A 325 14.45 -0.48 0.47
C VAL A 325 13.84 -1.83 0.11
N THR A 326 13.07 -2.44 1.01
CA THR A 326 12.53 -3.79 0.76
C THR A 326 11.27 -3.79 -0.10
N GLY A 327 10.42 -2.79 0.05
CA GLY A 327 9.10 -2.69 -0.55
C GLY A 327 9.07 -1.91 -1.86
N ILE A 328 10.07 -1.06 -2.16
CA ILE A 328 10.14 -0.29 -3.41
C ILE A 328 11.38 -0.69 -4.20
N LEU A 329 12.57 -0.40 -3.66
CA LEU A 329 13.83 -0.60 -4.39
C LEU A 329 14.10 -2.07 -4.70
N GLY A 330 13.83 -2.96 -3.74
CA GLY A 330 14.00 -4.40 -3.87
C GLY A 330 13.05 -5.07 -4.87
N GLN A 331 11.97 -4.39 -5.30
CA GLN A 331 11.09 -4.87 -6.36
C GLN A 331 11.67 -4.65 -7.76
N SER A 332 12.59 -3.69 -7.93
CA SER A 332 13.19 -3.40 -9.23
C SER A 332 13.94 -4.62 -9.76
N GLN A 333 13.65 -5.00 -11.02
CA GLN A 333 14.33 -6.15 -11.64
C GLN A 333 15.78 -5.82 -12.00
N ASN A 334 16.05 -4.56 -12.35
CA ASN A 334 17.35 -4.10 -12.86
C ASN A 334 17.64 -2.69 -12.36
N LEU A 335 17.95 -2.58 -11.06
CA LEU A 335 18.29 -1.30 -10.45
C LEU A 335 19.63 -0.78 -11.01
N CYS A 336 19.55 0.13 -11.96
CA CYS A 336 20.70 0.65 -12.71
C CYS A 336 21.39 1.77 -11.96
N LYS A 337 20.65 2.80 -11.55
CA LYS A 337 21.18 3.96 -10.83
C LYS A 337 20.45 4.13 -9.51
N LEU A 338 21.19 4.15 -8.41
CA LEU A 338 20.66 4.46 -7.10
C LEU A 338 21.50 5.58 -6.49
N ASN A 339 20.93 6.76 -6.29
CA ASN A 339 21.59 7.86 -5.62
C ASN A 339 20.94 8.12 -4.26
N VAL A 340 21.68 7.98 -3.17
CA VAL A 340 21.19 8.21 -1.81
C VAL A 340 21.78 9.50 -1.25
N ARG A 341 20.93 10.32 -0.63
CA ARG A 341 21.30 11.57 0.03
C ARG A 341 20.70 11.62 1.42
N LEU A 342 21.49 12.02 2.41
CA LEU A 342 21.05 12.20 3.78
C LEU A 342 21.09 13.68 4.16
N GLY A 343 20.00 14.18 4.72
CA GLY A 343 19.83 15.54 5.20
C GLY A 343 19.55 15.52 6.68
N LEU A 344 20.33 16.24 7.45
CA LEU A 344 20.20 16.34 8.91
C LEU A 344 19.89 17.79 9.28
N SER A 345 18.86 18.00 10.08
CA SER A 345 18.51 19.32 10.61
C SER A 345 18.60 19.34 12.13
N ASN A 346 19.26 20.36 12.68
CA ASN A 346 19.33 20.67 14.11
C ASN A 346 20.00 19.60 14.99
N PHE A 347 20.92 18.80 14.43
CA PHE A 347 21.76 17.88 15.20
C PHE A 347 23.09 18.53 15.58
N ARG A 348 23.58 18.25 16.79
CA ARG A 348 24.88 18.76 17.30
C ARG A 348 25.82 17.60 17.63
N TRP A 349 26.00 16.71 16.66
CA TRP A 349 26.86 15.54 16.83
C TRP A 349 28.32 15.86 16.58
N SER A 350 29.19 15.14 17.27
CA SER A 350 30.59 15.07 16.89
C SER A 350 30.75 14.35 15.55
N GLU A 351 31.85 14.57 14.83
CA GLU A 351 32.12 13.86 13.55
C GLU A 351 32.03 12.32 13.66
N PRO A 352 32.60 11.63 14.67
CA PRO A 352 32.47 10.19 14.79
C PRO A 352 31.02 9.74 15.06
N GLU A 353 30.28 10.49 15.89
CA GLU A 353 28.87 10.22 16.17
C GLU A 353 28.00 10.43 14.91
N LEU A 354 28.27 11.49 14.15
CA LEU A 354 27.63 11.78 12.87
C LEU A 354 27.84 10.65 11.87
N LEU A 355 29.05 10.09 11.80
CA LEU A 355 29.35 8.95 10.94
C LEU A 355 28.60 7.69 11.39
N GLU A 356 28.59 7.37 12.68
CA GLU A 356 27.87 6.18 13.20
C GLU A 356 26.35 6.30 13.01
N ASN A 357 25.76 7.47 13.25
CA ASN A 357 24.34 7.71 13.01
C ASN A 357 24.01 7.68 11.50
N THR A 358 24.92 8.15 10.65
CA THR A 358 24.80 8.02 9.19
C THR A 358 24.76 6.55 8.78
N LYS A 359 25.70 5.72 9.27
CA LYS A 359 25.70 4.27 9.03
C LYS A 359 24.40 3.63 9.51
N CYS A 360 23.90 4.03 10.67
CA CYS A 360 22.63 3.56 11.21
C CYS A 360 21.46 3.83 10.25
N LEU A 361 21.35 5.05 9.72
CA LEU A 361 20.25 5.46 8.84
C LEU A 361 20.31 4.81 7.44
N VAL A 362 21.50 4.65 6.87
CA VAL A 362 21.68 4.07 5.53
C VAL A 362 21.97 2.56 5.54
N GLY A 363 22.15 1.96 6.72
CA GLY A 363 22.37 0.52 6.90
C GLY A 363 21.31 -0.37 6.22
N PRO A 364 20.00 -0.04 6.21
CA PRO A 364 19.01 -0.88 5.54
C PRO A 364 19.29 -1.12 4.04
N PHE A 365 19.97 -0.20 3.35
CA PHE A 365 20.35 -0.37 1.94
C PHE A 365 21.35 -1.49 1.71
N GLU A 366 22.13 -1.87 2.74
CA GLU A 366 23.07 -2.99 2.68
C GLU A 366 22.39 -4.33 2.40
N ARG A 367 21.05 -4.37 2.41
CA ARG A 367 20.30 -5.56 2.02
C ARG A 367 20.13 -5.69 0.50
N LEU A 368 20.35 -4.62 -0.25
CA LEU A 368 20.27 -4.62 -1.71
C LEU A 368 21.52 -5.25 -2.33
N ARG A 369 21.32 -5.95 -3.44
CA ARG A 369 22.36 -6.51 -4.30
C ARG A 369 22.05 -6.22 -5.76
N ASN A 370 23.04 -6.41 -6.64
CA ASN A 370 22.92 -6.22 -8.08
C ASN A 370 22.61 -4.77 -8.51
N VAL A 371 22.98 -3.77 -7.71
CA VAL A 371 22.85 -2.36 -8.11
C VAL A 371 24.00 -2.01 -9.05
N ARG A 372 23.71 -1.54 -10.28
CA ARG A 372 24.79 -1.31 -11.27
C ARG A 372 25.63 -0.07 -10.97
N GLN A 373 25.00 1.00 -10.51
CA GLN A 373 25.62 2.27 -10.17
C GLN A 373 25.02 2.80 -8.86
N PRO A 374 25.35 2.18 -7.71
CA PRO A 374 25.03 2.75 -6.41
C PRO A 374 25.93 3.95 -6.15
N ARG A 375 25.34 5.01 -5.59
CA ARG A 375 26.05 6.22 -5.19
C ARG A 375 25.54 6.70 -3.85
N PHE A 376 26.42 6.85 -2.88
CA PHE A 376 26.12 7.60 -1.67
C PHE A 376 26.68 9.01 -1.81
N SER A 377 25.79 9.97 -2.04
CA SER A 377 26.18 11.31 -2.49
C SER A 377 26.81 12.17 -1.40
N GLY A 378 26.40 11.98 -0.15
CA GLY A 378 26.87 12.77 1.00
C GLY A 378 25.79 12.93 2.07
N VAL A 379 26.23 13.51 3.18
CA VAL A 379 25.39 13.99 4.29
C VAL A 379 25.39 15.50 4.27
N TYR A 380 24.21 16.10 4.28
CA TYR A 380 24.01 17.54 4.10
C TYR A 380 23.27 18.14 5.30
N GLU A 381 23.50 19.43 5.54
CA GLU A 381 22.67 20.18 6.46
C GLU A 381 21.35 20.53 5.76
N ALA A 382 20.26 19.91 6.20
CA ALA A 382 18.94 20.22 5.70
C ALA A 382 18.51 21.60 6.24
N ALA A 383 18.10 22.49 5.33
CA ALA A 383 17.90 23.91 5.62
C ALA A 383 16.92 24.15 6.78
N GLN A 384 17.25 25.07 7.69
CA GLN A 384 16.42 25.51 8.81
C GLN A 384 15.23 26.41 8.38
N ASN A 385 14.79 26.30 7.12
CA ASN A 385 13.73 27.18 6.65
C ASN A 385 12.40 26.78 7.30
N ALA A 386 11.60 27.79 7.68
CA ALA A 386 10.26 27.65 8.25
C ALA A 386 9.25 26.88 7.36
N MET A 387 9.69 26.37 6.20
CA MET A 387 8.92 25.69 5.17
C MET A 387 9.25 24.19 5.05
N ASN A 388 9.80 23.56 6.09
CA ASN A 388 10.09 22.10 6.09
C ASN A 388 8.84 21.22 6.30
N TYR A 389 7.65 21.66 5.93
CA TYR A 389 6.42 20.88 6.12
C TYR A 389 5.85 20.42 4.78
N MET A 390 5.15 19.29 4.79
CA MET A 390 4.38 18.84 3.62
C MET A 390 3.15 19.72 3.42
N VAL A 391 2.89 20.07 2.16
CA VAL A 391 1.74 20.87 1.75
C VAL A 391 0.83 20.03 0.87
N PRO A 392 -0.45 19.85 1.20
CA PRO A 392 -1.41 19.24 0.29
C PRO A 392 -1.63 20.16 -0.92
N THR A 393 -1.47 19.61 -2.12
CA THR A 393 -1.68 20.27 -3.40
C THR A 393 -2.85 19.62 -4.14
N TYR A 394 -3.67 20.43 -4.79
CA TYR A 394 -4.79 19.97 -5.61
C TYR A 394 -4.46 20.12 -7.09
N PRO A 395 -5.00 19.26 -7.97
CA PRO A 395 -4.87 19.44 -9.41
C PRO A 395 -5.31 20.84 -9.85
N PHE A 396 -4.54 21.44 -10.75
CA PHE A 396 -4.80 22.78 -11.27
C PHE A 396 -6.21 22.86 -11.88
N GLY A 397 -7.01 23.85 -11.49
CA GLY A 397 -8.40 24.04 -11.97
C GLY A 397 -9.49 23.30 -11.19
N SER A 398 -9.15 22.49 -10.19
CA SER A 398 -10.12 21.93 -9.26
C SER A 398 -10.26 22.82 -8.02
N ALA A 399 -11.46 23.36 -7.78
CA ALA A 399 -11.76 23.99 -6.50
C ALA A 399 -11.60 22.95 -5.38
N PRO A 400 -11.15 23.34 -4.17
CA PRO A 400 -11.20 22.44 -3.02
C PRO A 400 -12.62 21.88 -2.94
N PRO A 401 -12.82 20.55 -2.98
CA PRO A 401 -14.16 20.02 -2.94
C PRO A 401 -14.85 20.49 -1.65
N PRO A 402 -16.15 20.86 -1.70
CA PRO A 402 -16.91 21.07 -0.50
C PRO A 402 -16.80 19.80 0.37
N HIS A 403 -16.58 19.99 1.66
CA HIS A 403 -16.31 18.92 2.65
C HIS A 403 -17.09 17.63 2.34
N GLY A 404 -16.38 16.56 1.96
CA GLY A 404 -16.96 15.21 1.88
C GLY A 404 -17.02 14.52 0.52
N SER A 405 -16.48 15.08 -0.58
CA SER A 405 -16.40 14.29 -1.83
C SER A 405 -15.27 13.23 -1.74
N PRO A 406 -15.55 11.93 -1.87
CA PRO A 406 -14.56 10.87 -1.72
C PRO A 406 -13.51 10.79 -2.85
N ASP A 407 -13.70 11.50 -3.96
CA ASP A 407 -12.96 11.22 -5.20
C ASP A 407 -11.70 12.09 -5.43
N THR A 408 -11.51 13.19 -4.71
CA THR A 408 -10.36 14.10 -4.95
C THR A 408 -9.32 13.96 -3.84
N ILE A 409 -8.45 12.97 -3.98
CA ILE A 409 -7.36 12.75 -3.03
C ILE A 409 -6.22 13.74 -3.34
N PRO A 410 -5.88 14.66 -2.41
CA PRO A 410 -4.84 15.65 -2.64
C PRO A 410 -3.49 14.98 -2.90
N HIS A 411 -2.69 15.60 -3.77
CA HIS A 411 -1.27 15.29 -3.89
C HIS A 411 -0.52 15.94 -2.72
N CYS A 412 0.63 15.38 -2.35
CA CYS A 412 1.49 15.93 -1.32
C CYS A 412 2.70 16.57 -1.99
N SER A 413 2.95 17.84 -1.68
CA SER A 413 4.20 18.50 -2.03
C SER A 413 5.15 18.48 -0.85
N VAL A 414 6.42 18.14 -1.06
CA VAL A 414 7.48 18.19 -0.04
C VAL A 414 8.70 18.99 -0.53
N PRO A 415 9.40 19.74 0.35
CA PRO A 415 10.69 20.37 0.06
C PRO A 415 11.72 19.42 -0.52
N GLN A 416 12.52 19.90 -1.47
CA GLN A 416 13.71 19.17 -1.92
C GLN A 416 14.81 19.23 -0.84
N LEU A 417 15.57 18.14 -0.73
CA LEU A 417 16.73 18.10 0.15
C LEU A 417 17.82 19.07 -0.34
N SER A 418 18.17 20.04 0.51
CA SER A 418 19.23 21.01 0.21
C SER A 418 20.60 20.35 0.24
N THR A 419 21.36 20.48 -0.85
CA THR A 419 22.75 19.99 -0.95
C THR A 419 23.79 21.11 -0.81
N ARG A 420 23.41 22.27 -0.26
CA ARG A 420 24.27 23.47 -0.22
C ARG A 420 25.41 23.39 0.79
N LYS A 421 25.14 22.84 1.98
CA LYS A 421 26.13 22.67 3.04
C LYS A 421 26.33 21.19 3.30
N ILE A 422 27.55 20.73 3.14
CA ILE A 422 27.97 19.33 3.32
C ILE A 422 28.43 19.18 4.78
N LEU A 423 27.95 18.14 5.45
CA LEU A 423 28.36 17.76 6.81
C LEU A 423 29.35 16.60 6.78
N LEU A 424 29.12 15.60 5.94
CA LEU A 424 30.08 14.56 5.57
C LEU A 424 30.05 14.37 4.07
N GLY A 425 31.22 14.36 3.44
CA GLY A 425 31.32 14.22 2.00
C GLY A 425 32.71 13.82 1.54
N HIS A 426 33.00 14.12 0.28
CA HIS A 426 34.28 13.79 -0.31
C HIS A 426 35.41 14.54 0.38
N GLY A 427 36.45 13.83 0.79
CA GLY A 427 37.58 14.37 1.55
C GLY A 427 37.59 13.93 3.02
N ASP A 428 36.47 13.44 3.54
CA ASP A 428 36.38 12.89 4.89
C ASP A 428 36.77 11.40 4.89
N ALA A 429 37.96 11.07 5.39
CA ALA A 429 38.53 9.71 5.25
C ALA A 429 37.63 8.59 5.81
N GLY A 430 36.96 8.83 6.94
CA GLY A 430 36.03 7.87 7.53
C GLY A 430 34.76 7.66 6.70
N PHE A 431 34.24 8.74 6.13
CA PHE A 431 33.07 8.69 5.24
C PHE A 431 33.41 8.06 3.90
N ASP A 432 34.51 8.46 3.26
CA ASP A 432 34.93 7.94 1.96
C ASP A 432 35.18 6.43 2.02
N SER A 433 35.85 5.94 3.08
CA SER A 433 36.06 4.51 3.32
C SER A 433 34.74 3.74 3.44
N TYR A 434 33.81 4.25 4.27
CA TYR A 434 32.50 3.64 4.43
C TYR A 434 31.68 3.68 3.13
N LYS A 435 31.66 4.82 2.44
CA LYS A 435 30.99 5.00 1.16
C LYS A 435 31.47 4.00 0.12
N GLU A 436 32.78 3.85 -0.06
CA GLU A 436 33.34 2.88 -0.99
C GLU A 436 32.94 1.44 -0.64
N GLN A 437 32.99 1.09 0.65
CA GLN A 437 32.54 -0.22 1.11
C GLN A 437 31.05 -0.44 0.83
N TRP A 438 30.22 0.55 1.12
CA TRP A 438 28.77 0.52 0.92
C TRP A 438 28.41 0.40 -0.58
N GLU A 439 29.01 1.22 -1.45
CA GLU A 439 28.78 1.17 -2.90
C GLU A 439 29.24 -0.17 -3.49
N ARG A 440 30.39 -0.67 -3.03
CA ARG A 440 30.90 -2.00 -3.41
C ARG A 440 29.94 -3.11 -2.98
N TRP A 441 29.41 -3.02 -1.76
CA TRP A 441 28.49 -3.99 -1.18
C TRP A 441 27.18 -4.10 -1.98
N LEU A 442 26.57 -2.96 -2.34
CA LEU A 442 25.36 -2.93 -3.16
C LEU A 442 25.59 -3.44 -4.59
N SER A 443 26.80 -3.25 -5.13
CA SER A 443 27.19 -3.70 -6.47
C SER A 443 27.50 -5.19 -6.56
N GLN A 444 27.60 -5.90 -5.43
CA GLN A 444 27.90 -7.32 -5.42
C GLN A 444 26.84 -8.11 -6.18
N LYS A 445 27.31 -9.04 -7.03
CA LYS A 445 26.44 -9.95 -7.77
C LYS A 445 25.89 -11.03 -6.83
N SER A 446 24.58 -11.22 -6.87
CA SER A 446 23.85 -12.21 -6.08
C SER A 446 22.70 -12.79 -6.90
N ALA A 447 22.33 -14.04 -6.65
CA ALA A 447 21.14 -14.65 -7.25
C ALA A 447 19.84 -13.95 -6.81
N VAL A 448 19.84 -13.30 -5.65
CA VAL A 448 18.69 -12.58 -5.09
C VAL A 448 19.07 -11.11 -4.86
N SER A 449 18.20 -10.18 -5.27
CA SER A 449 18.38 -8.73 -5.09
C SER A 449 18.29 -8.26 -3.64
N LEU A 450 17.72 -9.08 -2.76
CA LEU A 450 17.55 -8.83 -1.34
C LEU A 450 18.17 -9.96 -0.50
N SER A 451 18.94 -9.59 0.52
CA SER A 451 19.44 -10.53 1.52
C SER A 451 18.31 -11.07 2.42
N SER A 452 18.52 -12.27 2.98
CA SER A 452 17.58 -12.92 3.88
C SER A 452 17.30 -12.05 5.12
N LYS A 453 16.07 -12.11 5.64
CA LYS A 453 15.70 -11.37 6.85
C LYS A 453 16.32 -12.08 8.07
N PRO A 454 16.92 -11.34 9.02
CA PRO A 454 17.47 -11.96 10.22
C PRO A 454 16.34 -12.55 11.09
N PRO A 455 16.57 -13.69 11.77
CA PRO A 455 15.54 -14.37 12.59
C PRO A 455 14.93 -13.49 13.68
N ILE A 456 15.72 -12.56 14.24
CA ILE A 456 15.27 -11.60 15.27
C ILE A 456 14.08 -10.74 14.81
N ARG A 457 13.89 -10.58 13.48
CA ARG A 457 12.75 -9.85 12.94
C ARG A 457 11.42 -10.56 13.23
N ALA A 458 11.40 -11.90 13.18
CA ALA A 458 10.21 -12.67 13.55
C ALA A 458 9.91 -12.52 15.05
N MET A 459 10.96 -12.57 15.89
CA MET A 459 10.83 -12.31 17.33
C MET A 459 10.26 -10.92 17.61
N PHE A 460 10.72 -9.89 16.90
CA PHE A 460 10.18 -8.53 17.00
C PHE A 460 8.70 -8.46 16.61
N THR A 461 8.29 -9.15 15.54
CA THR A 461 6.89 -9.16 15.10
C THR A 461 5.97 -9.75 16.18
N GLU A 462 6.31 -10.91 16.73
CA GLU A 462 5.54 -11.54 17.81
C GLU A 462 5.53 -10.69 19.08
N PHE A 463 6.69 -10.14 19.46
CA PHE A 463 6.80 -9.23 20.60
C PHE A 463 5.89 -8.01 20.43
N LYS A 464 5.86 -7.39 19.24
CA LYS A 464 5.01 -6.24 18.95
C LYS A 464 3.53 -6.60 19.06
N GLN A 465 3.11 -7.75 18.52
CA GLN A 465 1.71 -8.20 18.61
C GLN A 465 1.27 -8.44 20.06
N PHE A 466 2.12 -9.09 20.85
CA PHE A 466 1.89 -9.30 22.27
C PHE A 466 1.82 -7.96 23.02
N TYR A 467 2.79 -7.06 22.80
CA TYR A 467 2.81 -5.71 23.38
C TYR A 467 1.52 -4.94 23.06
N THR A 468 1.09 -4.91 21.79
CA THR A 468 -0.14 -4.19 21.40
C THR A 468 -1.35 -4.74 22.14
N SER A 469 -1.47 -6.07 22.25
CA SER A 469 -2.57 -6.70 22.99
C SER A 469 -2.51 -6.40 24.49
N LEU A 470 -1.32 -6.47 25.09
CA LEU A 470 -1.10 -6.21 26.51
C LEU A 470 -1.35 -4.74 26.87
N SER A 471 -0.92 -3.81 26.02
CA SER A 471 -1.08 -2.36 26.22
C SER A 471 -2.53 -1.91 26.31
N ALA A 472 -3.46 -2.66 25.69
CA ALA A 472 -4.89 -2.40 25.79
C ALA A 472 -5.47 -2.74 27.17
N VAL A 473 -4.80 -3.60 27.93
CA VAL A 473 -5.29 -4.13 29.21
C VAL A 473 -4.46 -3.64 30.40
N VAL A 474 -3.17 -3.36 30.18
CA VAL A 474 -2.19 -2.94 31.21
C VAL A 474 -1.60 -1.57 30.82
N PRO A 475 -2.19 -0.46 31.28
CA PRO A 475 -1.72 0.89 30.95
C PRO A 475 -0.26 1.16 31.35
N ASP A 476 0.21 0.53 32.44
CA ASP A 476 1.57 0.68 32.98
C ASP A 476 2.67 0.37 31.93
N VAL A 477 2.36 -0.51 30.97
CA VAL A 477 3.27 -0.88 29.87
C VAL A 477 3.48 0.27 28.87
N THR A 478 2.54 1.21 28.80
CA THR A 478 2.60 2.41 27.94
C THR A 478 3.10 3.65 28.68
N ALA A 479 3.28 3.57 30.01
CA ALA A 479 3.77 4.69 30.81
C ALA A 479 5.21 5.11 30.45
N ARG A 480 5.98 4.21 29.81
CA ARG A 480 7.34 4.49 29.35
C ARG A 480 7.33 5.10 27.96
N VAL A 481 7.96 6.25 27.82
CA VAL A 481 8.03 7.02 26.57
C VAL A 481 9.46 7.14 26.05
N GLY A 482 9.61 7.63 24.82
CA GLY A 482 10.92 7.90 24.20
C GLY A 482 11.78 6.63 24.06
N LYS A 483 13.10 6.76 24.27
CA LYS A 483 14.04 5.63 24.25
C LYS A 483 13.76 4.53 25.27
N HIS A 484 13.00 4.83 26.32
CA HIS A 484 12.67 3.87 27.37
C HIS A 484 11.45 2.99 27.03
N ALA A 485 10.71 3.34 25.97
CA ALA A 485 9.57 2.57 25.51
C ALA A 485 9.98 1.16 25.05
N PHE A 486 9.16 0.16 25.39
CA PHE A 486 9.43 -1.24 25.05
C PHE A 486 9.61 -1.46 23.55
N LEU A 487 8.72 -0.91 22.72
CA LEU A 487 8.82 -1.07 21.26
C LEU A 487 10.08 -0.44 20.68
N HIS A 488 10.52 0.69 21.23
CA HIS A 488 11.76 1.34 20.80
C HIS A 488 12.97 0.46 21.15
N ARG A 489 13.11 0.04 22.43
CA ARG A 489 14.20 -0.85 22.86
C ARG A 489 14.22 -2.18 22.07
N ALA A 490 13.05 -2.76 21.80
CA ALA A 490 12.92 -3.95 20.95
C ALA A 490 13.45 -3.71 19.53
N ARG A 491 13.17 -2.52 18.98
CA ARG A 491 13.62 -2.12 17.65
C ARG A 491 15.14 -1.92 17.62
N VAL A 492 15.71 -1.26 18.62
CA VAL A 492 17.18 -1.10 18.75
C VAL A 492 17.86 -2.47 18.81
N ALA A 493 17.37 -3.39 19.65
CA ALA A 493 17.91 -4.74 19.77
C ALA A 493 17.80 -5.52 18.44
N ARG A 494 16.67 -5.40 17.73
CA ARG A 494 16.47 -5.99 16.40
C ARG A 494 17.52 -5.50 15.39
N GLU A 495 17.80 -4.21 15.36
CA GLU A 495 18.74 -3.61 14.39
C GLU A 495 20.21 -3.90 14.73
N LYS A 496 20.54 -4.08 16.01
CA LYS A 496 21.88 -4.51 16.45
C LYS A 496 22.07 -6.03 16.42
N GLU A 497 21.04 -6.77 16.03
CA GLU A 497 20.96 -8.24 16.15
C GLU A 497 21.29 -8.75 17.56
N ASP A 498 20.98 -7.94 18.59
CA ASP A 498 21.20 -8.23 20.00
C ASP A 498 20.08 -9.14 20.54
N VAL A 499 20.24 -10.44 20.32
CA VAL A 499 19.28 -11.46 20.76
C VAL A 499 19.17 -11.52 22.27
N GLU A 500 20.26 -11.28 23.00
CA GLU A 500 20.28 -11.34 24.46
C GLU A 500 19.52 -10.16 25.06
N GLY A 501 19.83 -8.93 24.63
CA GLY A 501 19.10 -7.73 25.04
C GLY A 501 17.60 -7.82 24.69
N PHE A 502 17.27 -8.41 23.53
CA PHE A 502 15.89 -8.66 23.15
C PHE A 502 15.18 -9.63 24.11
N ARG A 503 15.84 -10.72 24.53
CA ARG A 503 15.28 -11.69 25.48
C ARG A 503 15.05 -11.08 26.86
N HIS A 504 15.95 -10.22 27.33
CA HIS A 504 15.77 -9.48 28.59
C HIS A 504 14.52 -8.60 28.53
N LEU A 505 14.36 -7.83 27.45
CA LEU A 505 13.18 -6.99 27.23
C LEU A 505 11.88 -7.82 27.20
N ARG A 506 11.91 -8.98 26.54
CA ARG A 506 10.77 -9.91 26.52
C ARG A 506 10.40 -10.37 27.92
N ASN A 507 11.38 -10.79 28.72
CA ASN A 507 11.13 -11.26 30.08
C ASN A 507 10.58 -10.13 30.96
N GLU A 508 11.10 -8.92 30.83
CA GLU A 508 10.57 -7.73 31.49
C GLU A 508 9.09 -7.49 31.14
N LEU A 509 8.70 -7.61 29.88
CA LEU A 509 7.29 -7.47 29.48
C LEU A 509 6.39 -8.60 30.01
N ILE A 510 6.94 -9.82 30.13
CA ILE A 510 6.25 -10.98 30.72
C ILE A 510 5.99 -10.77 32.21
N GLU A 511 6.90 -10.12 32.95
CA GLU A 511 6.68 -9.77 34.36
C GLU A 511 5.47 -8.86 34.55
N TYR A 512 5.26 -7.88 33.66
CA TYR A 512 4.05 -7.04 33.67
C TYR A 512 2.77 -7.85 33.46
N TRP A 513 2.82 -8.87 32.60
CA TRP A 513 1.67 -9.75 32.37
C TRP A 513 1.34 -10.58 33.61
N TYR A 514 2.33 -11.18 34.26
CA TYR A 514 2.09 -11.94 35.49
C TYR A 514 1.60 -11.04 36.63
N ALA A 515 2.19 -9.85 36.80
CA ALA A 515 1.73 -8.88 37.79
C ALA A 515 0.29 -8.38 37.51
N TYR A 516 -0.15 -8.36 36.25
CA TYR A 516 -1.54 -8.09 35.92
C TYR A 516 -2.46 -9.26 36.31
N LEU A 517 -2.07 -10.49 35.98
CA LEU A 517 -2.85 -11.69 36.33
C LEU A 517 -3.06 -11.82 37.85
N ASP A 518 -2.00 -11.61 38.64
CA ASP A 518 -2.08 -11.67 40.10
C ASP A 518 -3.10 -10.65 40.65
N ARG A 519 -3.07 -9.41 40.14
CA ARG A 519 -4.02 -8.35 40.51
C ARG A 519 -5.47 -8.70 40.15
N GLU A 520 -5.70 -9.31 38.99
CA GLU A 520 -7.04 -9.73 38.58
C GLU A 520 -7.56 -10.91 39.43
N GLU A 521 -6.68 -11.83 39.81
CA GLU A 521 -7.03 -12.92 40.71
C GLU A 521 -7.39 -12.40 42.12
N GLU A 522 -6.65 -11.44 42.64
CA GLU A 522 -6.99 -10.75 43.90
C GLU A 522 -8.36 -10.08 43.84
N LYS A 523 -8.67 -9.36 42.75
CA LYS A 523 -9.99 -8.73 42.55
C LYS A 523 -11.11 -9.76 42.50
N LYS A 524 -10.91 -10.86 41.77
CA LYS A 524 -11.86 -11.97 41.72
C LYS A 524 -12.10 -12.55 43.11
N ASN A 525 -11.04 -12.81 43.87
CA ASN A 525 -11.13 -13.35 45.23
C ASN A 525 -11.86 -12.38 46.19
N ALA A 526 -11.61 -11.07 46.05
CA ALA A 526 -12.32 -10.04 46.80
C ALA A 526 -13.82 -9.96 46.46
N LEU A 527 -14.18 -10.10 45.19
CA LEU A 527 -15.59 -10.15 44.75
C LEU A 527 -16.29 -11.42 45.22
N ASN A 528 -15.64 -12.58 45.10
CA ASN A 528 -16.16 -13.84 45.62
C ASN A 528 -16.41 -13.75 47.13
N SER A 529 -15.49 -13.16 47.88
CA SER A 529 -15.66 -12.94 49.32
C SER A 529 -16.84 -12.02 49.63
N LYS A 530 -17.08 -10.99 48.80
CA LYS A 530 -18.27 -10.12 48.93
C LYS A 530 -19.56 -10.87 48.59
N LEU A 531 -19.55 -11.69 47.55
CA LEU A 531 -20.69 -12.52 47.15
C LEU A 531 -21.05 -13.53 48.24
N SER A 532 -20.07 -14.25 48.79
CA SER A 532 -20.29 -15.16 49.91
C SER A 532 -20.93 -14.44 51.09
N ARG A 533 -20.40 -13.28 51.49
CA ARG A 533 -21.02 -12.48 52.57
C ARG A 533 -22.46 -12.07 52.26
N MET A 534 -22.76 -11.69 51.02
CA MET A 534 -24.11 -11.33 50.60
C MET A 534 -25.06 -12.52 50.74
N LEU A 535 -24.65 -13.71 50.30
CA LEU A 535 -25.42 -14.94 50.42
C LEU A 535 -25.58 -15.38 51.87
N ASP A 536 -24.54 -15.24 52.69
CA ASP A 536 -24.58 -15.55 54.13
C ASP A 536 -25.56 -14.64 54.88
N THR A 537 -25.74 -13.40 54.41
CA THR A 537 -26.76 -12.47 54.94
C THR A 537 -28.15 -12.68 54.37
N ASP A 538 -28.31 -13.43 53.29
CA ASP A 538 -29.60 -13.75 52.63
C ASP A 538 -30.31 -14.93 53.32
N ILE A 539 -30.22 -14.97 54.65
CA ILE A 539 -30.99 -15.87 55.50
C ILE A 539 -32.22 -15.10 55.95
N TYR A 540 -33.31 -15.21 55.19
CA TYR A 540 -34.60 -14.63 55.56
C TYR A 540 -35.13 -15.38 56.80
N PRO A 541 -35.41 -14.71 57.94
CA PRO A 541 -35.99 -15.38 59.09
C PRO A 541 -37.39 -15.90 58.74
N SER A 542 -37.54 -17.20 58.50
CA SER A 542 -38.85 -17.84 58.39
C SER A 542 -39.47 -17.96 59.78
N HIS A 543 -39.94 -16.85 60.35
CA HIS A 543 -40.94 -16.89 61.40
C HIS A 543 -42.31 -16.83 60.76
N GLU A 544 -42.86 -17.99 60.40
CA GLU A 544 -44.22 -18.38 60.77
C GLU A 544 -44.25 -19.91 60.88
N SER A 545 -44.99 -20.43 61.89
CA SER A 545 -45.14 -21.84 62.33
C SER A 545 -43.96 -22.39 63.17
N GLU A 546 -44.04 -22.65 64.48
CA GLU A 546 -45.18 -22.88 65.36
C GLU A 546 -44.85 -22.49 66.80
N ASN A 547 -45.73 -21.67 67.35
CA ASN A 547 -45.93 -21.50 68.78
C ASN A 547 -46.99 -22.55 69.18
N THR A 548 -46.61 -23.80 69.43
CA THR A 548 -47.50 -24.78 70.09
C THR A 548 -46.78 -25.50 71.21
N SER A 549 -47.33 -25.30 72.42
CA SER A 549 -46.96 -25.96 73.65
C SER A 549 -47.04 -27.49 73.53
N ARG A 550 -46.05 -28.23 74.08
CA ARG A 550 -46.27 -29.49 74.83
C ARG A 550 -45.01 -30.00 75.55
N ARG A 551 -44.99 -29.75 76.86
CA ARG A 551 -44.76 -30.66 77.99
C ARG A 551 -44.08 -32.03 77.73
N ASN A 552 -42.95 -32.24 78.43
CA ASN A 552 -42.37 -33.48 78.95
C ASN A 552 -42.57 -34.82 78.20
N SER A 553 -41.48 -35.43 77.74
CA SER A 553 -41.00 -36.75 78.26
C SER A 553 -39.69 -37.20 77.59
N SER A 554 -38.94 -38.01 78.33
CA SER A 554 -37.56 -38.44 78.22
C SER A 554 -37.21 -39.52 77.15
N GLY A 555 -36.11 -39.28 76.41
CA GLY A 555 -35.11 -40.23 75.86
C GLY A 555 -35.48 -41.08 74.62
N PRO A 556 -34.51 -41.74 73.94
CA PRO A 556 -33.10 -41.43 73.66
C PRO A 556 -32.81 -41.16 72.14
N HIS A 557 -31.57 -40.77 71.79
CA HIS A 557 -31.03 -40.48 70.44
C HIS A 557 -31.58 -41.32 69.25
N PRO A 558 -31.68 -40.74 68.03
CA PRO A 558 -30.63 -40.94 67.01
C PRO A 558 -30.39 -39.79 65.99
N GLU A 559 -29.20 -39.84 65.41
CA GLU A 559 -28.77 -39.49 64.03
C GLU A 559 -29.16 -38.15 63.36
N SER A 560 -28.10 -37.43 62.98
CA SER A 560 -28.08 -36.24 62.13
C SER A 560 -28.58 -36.56 60.71
N PRO A 561 -29.36 -35.69 60.04
CA PRO A 561 -29.82 -35.97 58.69
C PRO A 561 -28.65 -35.80 57.71
N MET A 562 -28.07 -36.93 57.30
CA MET A 562 -27.25 -37.00 56.09
C MET A 562 -28.17 -36.82 54.88
N LEU A 563 -27.86 -35.85 54.02
CA LEU A 563 -28.53 -35.67 52.73
C LEU A 563 -28.26 -36.90 51.86
N ASP A 564 -29.33 -37.63 51.54
CA ASP A 564 -29.33 -38.80 50.65
C ASP A 564 -29.26 -38.32 49.18
N VAL A 565 -28.05 -38.32 48.64
CA VAL A 565 -27.73 -37.86 47.28
C VAL A 565 -28.41 -38.74 46.22
N ASP A 566 -28.67 -40.01 46.51
CA ASP A 566 -29.29 -40.95 45.57
C ASP A 566 -30.78 -40.63 45.36
N LYS A 567 -31.44 -40.07 46.38
CA LYS A 567 -32.83 -39.61 46.30
C LYS A 567 -32.96 -38.33 45.46
N MET A 568 -31.98 -37.43 45.53
CA MET A 568 -31.97 -36.19 44.75
C MET A 568 -31.72 -36.40 43.25
N VAL A 569 -31.00 -37.45 42.88
CA VAL A 569 -30.78 -37.83 41.48
C VAL A 569 -32.04 -38.48 40.87
N ALA A 570 -32.80 -39.24 41.67
CA ALA A 570 -34.05 -39.86 41.23
C ALA A 570 -35.17 -38.83 40.91
N GLU A 571 -35.13 -37.64 41.53
CA GLU A 571 -36.10 -36.56 41.32
C GLU A 571 -35.70 -35.58 40.18
N GLY A 572 -34.64 -35.88 39.43
CA GLY A 572 -34.28 -35.15 38.20
C GLY A 572 -33.61 -33.79 38.41
N ILE A 573 -33.06 -33.53 39.60
CA ILE A 573 -32.33 -32.29 39.91
C ILE A 573 -30.86 -32.45 39.49
N PRO A 574 -30.34 -31.67 38.52
CA PRO A 574 -28.96 -31.82 38.05
C PRO A 574 -27.96 -31.24 39.06
N VAL A 575 -27.30 -32.12 39.83
CA VAL A 575 -26.15 -31.77 40.68
C VAL A 575 -24.88 -31.78 39.81
N ARG A 576 -24.35 -30.60 39.47
CA ARG A 576 -23.02 -30.48 38.83
C ARG A 576 -21.93 -30.41 39.89
N ILE A 577 -21.17 -31.49 40.04
CA ILE A 577 -19.93 -31.54 40.82
C ILE A 577 -18.77 -31.08 39.90
N PRO A 578 -18.07 -29.96 40.18
CA PRO A 578 -16.88 -29.59 39.43
C PRO A 578 -15.67 -30.44 39.88
N HIS A 579 -15.21 -31.34 39.00
CA HIS A 579 -13.91 -31.98 39.12
C HIS A 579 -12.80 -30.95 38.90
N TYR A 580 -12.13 -30.51 39.97
CA TYR A 580 -10.81 -29.89 39.87
C TYR A 580 -9.73 -30.94 40.08
N LYS A 581 -9.06 -31.33 39.00
CA LYS A 581 -7.74 -31.96 39.09
C LYS A 581 -6.72 -30.87 39.39
N VAL A 582 -6.26 -30.84 40.64
CA VAL A 582 -5.01 -30.18 41.02
C VAL A 582 -3.86 -31.05 40.53
N SER A 583 -2.99 -30.50 39.69
CA SER A 583 -1.65 -31.03 39.49
C SER A 583 -0.66 -29.89 39.70
N LYS A 584 -0.30 -29.72 40.98
CA LYS A 584 1.02 -29.23 41.39
C LYS A 584 2.06 -30.30 40.98
N VAL A 585 3.34 -29.91 40.98
CA VAL A 585 4.58 -30.72 40.77
C VAL A 585 5.16 -30.54 39.34
N TYR A 586 6.37 -30.03 39.05
CA TYR A 586 7.57 -29.58 39.78
C TYR A 586 8.25 -28.46 38.98
N LEU A 587 8.92 -27.56 39.71
CA LEU A 587 9.93 -26.63 39.22
C LEU A 587 11.27 -27.16 39.75
N LEU A 588 12.12 -27.72 38.88
CA LEU A 588 13.57 -27.86 39.07
C LEU A 588 14.21 -28.44 37.80
N GLU A 589 15.39 -27.90 37.49
CA GLU A 589 16.29 -28.22 36.38
C GLU A 589 15.91 -27.63 35.01
N MET A 590 16.60 -26.56 34.60
CA MET A 590 17.76 -26.66 33.71
C MET A 590 18.28 -25.25 33.35
N LEU A 591 19.39 -24.87 33.97
CA LEU A 591 20.40 -24.00 33.34
C LEU A 591 21.03 -24.77 32.17
N PRO A 592 21.46 -24.09 31.09
CA PRO A 592 22.57 -24.63 30.33
C PRO A 592 23.70 -23.62 30.14
N ARG A 593 24.90 -24.21 30.18
CA ARG A 593 26.14 -23.74 29.55
C ARG A 593 25.94 -23.46 28.07
#